data_AF-B1PIE1-F1
#
_entry.id   AF-B1PIE1-F1
#
_cell.length_a   1.000
_cell.length_b   1.000
_cell.length_c   1.000
_cell.angle_alpha   90.00
_cell.angle_beta   90.00
_cell.angle_gamma   90.00
#
_symmetry.space_group_name_H-M   'P 1'
#
loop_
_entity.id
_entity.type
_entity.pdbx_description
1 polymer ?
#
loop_
_entity_poly.entity_id
_entity_poly.type
_entity_poly.pdbx_seq_one_letter_code
_entity_poly.pdbx_strand_id
1 'polypeptide(L)'
;NKEDNPRVPIVVTGNDFSTLYAPLIRDGRMEKFYWAPTRDDRIGVCKGIFRTDNISDAAIVKIVDSFPGQSINFFGALRARVYDDEVRKWIGEVGVEGIGKKLVNSRDGPPTFEKPAMTVEKLLEYGNMLVKEQENVKRVQLADK
;
A
#
# COMPACT_ATOMS: atom_id res chain seq x y z
N ASN A 1 -26.51 -30.28 31.80
CA ASN A 1 -25.73 -29.11 31.33
C ASN A 1 -24.69 -29.53 30.30
N LYS A 2 -25.11 -29.92 29.10
CA LYS A 2 -24.23 -29.93 27.92
C LYS A 2 -24.75 -28.82 27.02
N GLU A 3 -24.24 -27.61 27.25
CA GLU A 3 -24.38 -26.55 26.25
C GLU A 3 -23.54 -26.96 25.04
N ASP A 4 -24.18 -27.00 23.87
CA ASP A 4 -23.51 -27.26 22.60
C ASP A 4 -22.85 -25.96 22.15
N ASN A 5 -21.55 -25.85 22.41
CA ASN A 5 -20.79 -24.64 22.08
C ASN A 5 -20.48 -24.62 20.57
N PRO A 6 -20.74 -23.50 19.87
CA PRO A 6 -20.44 -23.39 18.45
C PRO A 6 -18.92 -23.45 18.22
N ARG A 7 -18.52 -24.15 17.15
CA ARG A 7 -17.12 -24.19 16.71
C ARG A 7 -16.77 -22.88 16.02
N VAL A 8 -15.72 -22.19 16.48
CA VAL A 8 -15.24 -20.94 15.92
C VAL A 8 -13.90 -21.17 15.22
N PRO A 9 -13.77 -20.94 13.91
CA PRO A 9 -12.48 -20.98 13.23
C PRO A 9 -11.63 -19.77 13.62
N ILE A 10 -10.32 -19.97 13.82
CA ILE A 10 -9.36 -18.92 14.14
C ILE A 10 -8.38 -18.79 12.98
N VAL A 11 -8.23 -17.58 12.44
CA VAL A 11 -7.26 -17.25 11.39
C VAL A 11 -6.19 -16.34 11.98
N VAL A 12 -4.92 -16.70 11.78
CA VAL A 12 -3.76 -15.94 12.29
C VAL A 12 -2.83 -15.64 11.13
N THR A 13 -2.33 -14.41 11.06
CA THR A 13 -1.31 -13.97 10.09
C THR A 13 -0.02 -13.61 10.83
N GLY A 14 1.13 -13.87 10.21
CA GLY A 14 2.43 -13.63 10.82
C GLY A 14 3.56 -13.80 9.81
N ASN A 15 4.73 -13.24 10.13
CA ASN A 15 5.90 -13.29 9.24
C ASN A 15 6.62 -14.65 9.33
N ASP A 16 6.83 -15.14 10.55
CA ASP A 16 7.43 -16.44 10.81
C ASP A 16 6.81 -17.03 12.09
N PHE A 17 6.32 -18.27 11.99
CA PHE A 17 5.73 -19.02 13.09
C PHE A 17 6.70 -20.03 13.72
N SER A 18 7.99 -19.95 13.42
CA SER A 18 9.03 -20.85 13.93
C SER A 18 9.21 -20.80 15.45
N THR A 19 8.92 -19.66 16.07
CA THR A 19 9.09 -19.41 17.51
C THR A 19 7.83 -19.69 18.34
N LEU A 20 6.74 -20.14 17.72
CA LEU A 20 5.52 -20.46 18.47
C LEU A 20 5.73 -21.68 19.37
N TYR A 21 4.95 -21.72 20.45
CA TYR A 21 4.92 -22.86 21.37
C TYR A 21 4.62 -24.15 20.60
N ALA A 22 5.61 -25.06 20.53
CA ALA A 22 5.59 -26.23 19.66
C ALA A 22 4.31 -27.10 19.74
N PRO A 23 3.65 -27.26 20.91
CA PRO A 23 2.37 -27.97 20.99
C PRO A 23 1.18 -27.36 20.23
N LEU A 24 1.23 -26.06 19.87
CA LEU A 24 0.22 -25.43 19.01
C LEU A 24 0.42 -25.74 17.53
N ILE A 25 1.64 -26.14 17.16
CA ILE A 25 2.06 -26.41 15.78
C ILE A 25 1.99 -27.92 15.46
N ARG A 26 1.46 -28.73 16.39
CA ARG A 26 1.27 -30.17 16.13
C ARG A 26 0.18 -30.39 15.11
N ASP A 27 0.36 -31.44 14.33
CA ASP A 27 -0.58 -31.86 13.29
C ASP A 27 -2.00 -32.03 13.85
N GLY A 28 -3.00 -31.49 13.14
CA GLY A 28 -4.41 -31.48 13.55
C GLY A 28 -4.85 -30.31 14.47
N ARG A 29 -3.96 -29.38 14.84
CA ARG A 29 -4.31 -28.19 15.67
C ARG A 29 -4.20 -26.85 14.94
N MET A 30 -3.28 -26.76 14.00
CA MET A 30 -3.04 -25.57 13.20
C MET A 30 -2.63 -26.00 11.79
N GLU A 31 -3.28 -25.44 10.78
CA GLU A 31 -2.85 -25.58 9.39
C GLU A 31 -1.95 -24.39 9.04
N LYS A 32 -0.76 -24.66 8.48
CA LYS A 32 0.15 -23.63 8.01
C LYS A 32 -0.02 -23.44 6.51
N PHE A 33 -0.28 -22.20 6.12
CA PHE A 33 -0.31 -21.78 4.73
C PHE A 33 0.80 -20.78 4.46
N TYR A 34 1.79 -21.17 3.66
CA TYR A 34 2.84 -20.29 3.19
C TYR A 34 2.41 -19.66 1.87
N TRP A 35 2.34 -18.33 1.84
CA TRP A 35 1.96 -17.59 0.66
C TRP A 35 3.06 -16.63 0.24
N ALA A 36 3.55 -16.83 -0.98
CA ALA A 36 4.41 -15.89 -1.68
C ALA A 36 3.70 -15.51 -2.99
N PRO A 37 3.39 -14.23 -3.22
CA PRO A 37 2.60 -13.83 -4.37
C PRO A 37 3.34 -14.12 -5.67
N THR A 38 2.64 -14.77 -6.60
CA THR A 38 3.13 -14.94 -7.97
C THR A 38 3.11 -13.61 -8.72
N ARG A 39 3.73 -13.55 -9.90
CA ARG A 39 3.65 -12.36 -10.77
C ARG A 39 2.19 -11.99 -11.07
N ASP A 40 1.35 -12.98 -11.35
CA ASP A 40 -0.05 -12.75 -11.70
C ASP A 40 -0.85 -12.28 -10.48
N ASP A 41 -0.57 -12.80 -9.29
CA ASP A 41 -1.15 -12.28 -8.04
C ASP A 41 -0.78 -10.81 -7.84
N ARG A 42 0.48 -10.44 -8.06
CA ARG A 42 0.94 -9.05 -7.94
C ARG A 42 0.23 -8.13 -8.92
N ILE A 43 0.10 -8.55 -10.19
CA ILE A 43 -0.64 -7.81 -11.20
C ILE A 43 -2.11 -7.67 -10.80
N GLY A 44 -2.74 -8.77 -10.38
CA GLY A 44 -4.14 -8.78 -9.95
C GLY A 44 -4.41 -7.83 -8.79
N VAL A 45 -3.56 -7.85 -7.76
CA VAL A 45 -3.69 -6.92 -6.63
C VAL A 45 -3.42 -5.48 -7.05
N CYS A 46 -2.44 -5.23 -7.93
CA CYS A 46 -2.18 -3.88 -8.45
C CYS A 46 -3.35 -3.34 -9.28
N LYS A 47 -4.03 -4.18 -10.07
CA LYS A 47 -5.29 -3.81 -10.72
C LYS A 47 -6.36 -3.39 -9.72
N GLY A 48 -6.44 -4.08 -8.58
CA GLY A 48 -7.31 -3.69 -7.48
C GLY A 48 -6.96 -2.32 -6.88
N ILE A 49 -5.68 -2.04 -6.66
CA ILE A 49 -5.18 -0.77 -6.12
C ILE A 49 -5.53 0.41 -7.02
N PHE A 50 -5.34 0.26 -8.33
CA PHE A 50 -5.54 1.33 -9.32
C PHE A 50 -6.93 1.32 -9.98
N ARG A 51 -7.86 0.48 -9.49
CA ARG A 51 -9.19 0.30 -10.09
C ARG A 51 -9.96 1.61 -10.28
N THR A 52 -9.81 2.56 -9.36
CA THR A 52 -10.54 3.83 -9.40
C THR A 52 -9.87 4.93 -10.21
N ASP A 53 -8.70 4.64 -10.78
CA ASP A 53 -7.81 5.63 -11.40
C ASP A 53 -7.74 5.50 -12.93
N ASN A 54 -8.52 4.58 -13.51
CA ASN A 54 -8.67 4.39 -14.97
C ASN A 54 -7.35 4.16 -15.74
N ILE A 55 -6.43 3.41 -15.13
CA ILE A 55 -5.17 3.02 -15.75
C ILE A 55 -5.39 1.79 -16.63
N SER A 56 -4.72 1.72 -17.78
CA SER A 56 -4.78 0.54 -18.64
C SER A 56 -4.09 -0.68 -18.00
N ASP A 57 -4.62 -1.87 -18.27
CA ASP A 57 -4.02 -3.11 -17.78
C ASP A 57 -2.56 -3.28 -18.24
N ALA A 58 -2.25 -2.87 -19.48
CA ALA A 58 -0.89 -2.90 -20.02
C ALA A 58 0.06 -1.99 -19.22
N ALA A 59 -0.41 -0.83 -18.78
CA ALA A 59 0.37 0.07 -17.93
C ALA A 59 0.63 -0.55 -16.55
N ILE A 60 -0.38 -1.18 -15.95
CA ILE A 60 -0.24 -1.85 -14.64
C ILE A 60 0.79 -2.98 -14.73
N VAL A 61 0.72 -3.80 -15.79
CA VAL A 61 1.71 -4.86 -16.04
C VAL A 61 3.11 -4.28 -16.15
N LYS A 62 3.30 -3.21 -16.94
CA LYS A 62 4.58 -2.53 -17.10
C LYS A 62 5.13 -1.99 -15.78
N ILE A 63 4.28 -1.41 -14.94
CA ILE A 63 4.68 -0.87 -13.62
C ILE A 63 5.12 -2.01 -12.69
N VAL A 64 4.35 -3.10 -12.62
CA VAL A 64 4.70 -4.26 -11.78
C VAL A 64 6.02 -4.89 -12.22
N ASP A 65 6.22 -5.05 -13.53
CA ASP A 65 7.43 -5.64 -14.10
C ASP A 65 8.65 -4.72 -13.93
N SER A 66 8.46 -3.40 -13.84
CA SER A 66 9.54 -2.44 -13.60
C SER A 66 10.06 -2.47 -12.15
N PHE A 67 9.27 -2.98 -11.20
CA PHE A 67 9.62 -3.03 -9.78
C PHE A 67 9.50 -4.46 -9.20
N PRO A 68 10.28 -5.44 -9.71
CA PRO A 68 10.11 -6.84 -9.36
C PRO A 68 10.44 -7.16 -7.89
N GLY A 69 11.36 -6.42 -7.26
CA GLY A 69 11.76 -6.61 -5.87
C GLY A 69 10.87 -5.91 -4.82
N GLN A 70 9.83 -5.19 -5.25
CA GLN A 70 8.96 -4.42 -4.36
C GLN A 70 7.74 -5.24 -3.91
N SER A 71 7.42 -5.18 -2.63
CA SER A 71 6.21 -5.79 -2.06
C SER A 71 4.94 -5.08 -2.55
N ILE A 72 3.79 -5.74 -2.44
CA ILE A 72 2.51 -5.20 -2.96
C ILE A 72 2.14 -3.84 -2.34
N ASN A 73 2.48 -3.61 -1.07
CA ASN A 73 2.26 -2.33 -0.39
C ASN A 73 2.97 -1.14 -1.07
N PHE A 74 4.06 -1.38 -1.82
CA PHE A 74 4.78 -0.36 -2.57
C PHE A 74 3.87 0.33 -3.58
N PHE A 75 3.01 -0.42 -4.28
CA PHE A 75 2.12 0.15 -5.29
C PHE A 75 0.98 0.97 -4.66
N GLY A 76 0.57 0.62 -3.43
CA GLY A 76 -0.33 1.45 -2.63
C GLY A 76 0.33 2.77 -2.21
N ALA A 77 1.59 2.72 -1.77
CA ALA A 77 2.38 3.91 -1.46
C ALA A 77 2.63 4.79 -2.70
N LEU A 78 2.91 4.16 -3.84
CA LEU A 78 3.05 4.83 -5.14
C LEU A 78 1.80 5.62 -5.51
N ARG A 79 0.63 4.97 -5.40
CA ARG A 79 -0.66 5.63 -5.62
C ARG A 79 -0.85 6.82 -4.68
N ALA A 80 -0.59 6.63 -3.38
CA ALA A 80 -0.74 7.67 -2.38
C ALA A 80 0.17 8.88 -2.66
N ARG A 81 1.43 8.66 -3.05
CA ARG A 81 2.36 9.74 -3.40
C ARG A 81 1.85 10.66 -4.50
N VAL A 82 1.20 10.11 -5.52
CA VAL A 82 0.62 10.93 -6.59
C VAL A 82 -0.50 11.83 -6.06
N TYR A 83 -1.33 11.33 -5.14
CA TYR A 83 -2.36 12.14 -4.47
C TYR A 83 -1.76 13.18 -3.52
N ASP A 84 -0.73 12.80 -2.75
CA ASP A 84 -0.03 13.69 -1.83
C ASP A 84 0.52 14.92 -2.57
N ASP A 85 1.03 14.73 -3.78
CA ASP A 85 1.57 15.81 -4.59
C ASP A 85 0.49 16.77 -5.09
N GLU A 86 -0.71 16.30 -5.44
CA GLU A 86 -1.83 17.21 -5.77
C GLU A 86 -2.33 17.98 -4.54
N VAL A 87 -2.40 17.32 -3.38
CA VAL A 87 -2.75 18.00 -2.13
C VAL A 87 -1.67 19.03 -1.76
N ARG A 88 -0.39 18.73 -1.99
CA ARG A 88 0.71 19.66 -1.75
C ARG A 88 0.63 20.89 -2.65
N LYS A 89 0.26 20.72 -3.94
CA LYS A 89 0.02 21.85 -4.85
C LYS A 89 -1.12 22.73 -4.35
N TRP A 90 -2.24 22.14 -3.95
CA TRP A 90 -3.37 22.88 -3.38
C TRP A 90 -2.99 23.66 -2.12
N ILE A 91 -2.19 23.06 -1.22
CA ILE A 91 -1.63 23.76 -0.06
C ILE A 91 -0.79 24.97 -0.49
N GLY A 92 0.04 24.80 -1.52
CA GLY A 92 0.85 25.90 -2.08
C GLY A 92 0.01 27.03 -2.66
N GLU A 93 -1.10 26.72 -3.32
CA GLU A 93 -2.03 27.70 -3.91
C GLU A 93 -2.86 28.45 -2.86
N VAL A 94 -3.33 27.75 -1.81
CA VAL A 94 -4.15 28.34 -0.74
C VAL A 94 -3.30 29.11 0.27
N GLY A 95 -2.04 28.68 0.48
CA GLY A 95 -1.17 29.15 1.53
C GLY A 95 -1.50 28.49 2.88
N VAL A 96 -0.46 28.20 3.66
CA VAL A 96 -0.56 27.44 4.94
C VAL A 96 -1.54 28.10 5.92
N GLU A 97 -1.55 29.43 5.99
CA GLU A 97 -2.45 30.20 6.86
C GLU A 97 -3.93 30.10 6.44
N GLY A 98 -4.20 29.84 5.15
CA GLY A 98 -5.53 29.78 4.57
C GLY A 98 -6.23 28.43 4.68
N ILE A 99 -5.48 27.35 4.96
CA ILE A 99 -5.98 25.96 4.92
C ILE A 99 -7.14 25.79 5.91
N GLY A 100 -6.97 26.19 7.17
CA GLY A 100 -7.99 25.97 8.21
C GLY A 100 -9.34 26.61 7.88
N LYS A 101 -9.29 27.79 7.24
CA LYS A 101 -10.50 28.50 6.78
C LYS A 101 -11.22 27.77 5.65
N LYS A 102 -10.46 27.23 4.68
CA LYS A 102 -11.02 26.52 3.51
C LYS A 102 -11.39 25.06 3.79
N LEU A 103 -10.75 24.41 4.76
CA LEU A 103 -10.92 22.98 5.03
C LEU A 103 -11.96 22.70 6.12
N VAL A 104 -11.92 23.42 7.24
CA VAL A 104 -12.73 23.12 8.43
C VAL A 104 -13.82 24.17 8.66
N ASN A 105 -13.48 25.46 8.47
CA ASN A 105 -14.40 26.58 8.74
C ASN A 105 -15.07 27.14 7.48
N SER A 106 -15.16 26.34 6.41
CA SER A 106 -15.75 26.72 5.13
C SER A 106 -17.27 26.54 5.15
N ARG A 107 -18.01 27.54 4.65
CA ARG A 107 -19.47 27.43 4.43
C ARG A 107 -19.82 26.56 3.22
N ASP A 108 -18.88 26.43 2.28
CA ASP A 108 -19.04 25.66 1.03
C ASP A 108 -18.62 24.20 1.20
N GLY A 109 -18.24 23.79 2.41
CA GLY A 109 -17.74 22.45 2.72
C GLY A 109 -16.26 22.24 2.39
N PRO A 110 -15.73 21.02 2.59
CA PRO A 110 -14.35 20.68 2.28
C PRO A 110 -14.07 20.78 0.77
N PRO A 111 -12.84 21.16 0.37
CA PRO A 111 -12.45 21.20 -1.04
C PRO A 111 -12.61 19.82 -1.69
N THR A 112 -13.23 19.80 -2.86
CA THR A 112 -13.35 18.59 -3.67
C THR A 112 -12.17 18.51 -4.61
N PHE A 113 -11.47 17.38 -4.62
CA PHE A 113 -10.31 17.17 -5.49
C PHE A 113 -10.70 16.34 -6.70
N GLU A 114 -10.27 16.78 -7.88
CA GLU A 114 -10.29 15.94 -9.06
C GLU A 114 -9.22 14.84 -8.93
N LYS A 115 -9.53 13.66 -9.46
CA LYS A 115 -8.57 12.56 -9.44
C LYS A 115 -7.39 12.90 -10.36
N PRO A 116 -6.13 12.77 -9.90
CA PRO A 116 -4.98 12.99 -10.76
C PRO A 116 -4.96 11.98 -11.90
N ALA A 117 -4.49 12.43 -13.06
CA ALA A 117 -4.17 11.53 -14.17
C ALA A 117 -3.01 10.62 -13.76
N MET A 118 -3.28 9.32 -13.63
CA MET A 118 -2.30 8.29 -13.30
C MET A 118 -1.63 7.75 -14.57
N THR A 119 -0.86 8.60 -15.25
CA THR A 119 -0.11 8.15 -16.44
C THR A 119 1.03 7.22 -16.06
N VAL A 120 1.44 6.36 -17.00
CA VAL A 120 2.48 5.37 -16.77
C VAL A 120 3.81 6.04 -16.45
N GLU A 121 4.10 7.13 -17.16
CA GLU A 121 5.31 7.93 -17.01
C GLU A 121 5.41 8.51 -15.60
N LYS A 122 4.31 9.11 -15.11
CA LYS A 122 4.21 9.65 -13.75
C LYS A 122 4.46 8.53 -12.74
N LEU A 123 3.81 7.38 -12.89
CA LEU A 123 3.96 6.26 -11.95
C LEU A 123 5.38 5.65 -11.95
N LEU A 124 6.05 5.60 -13.11
CA LEU A 124 7.44 5.16 -13.17
C LEU A 124 8.38 6.18 -12.51
N GLU A 125 8.13 7.47 -12.69
CA GLU A 125 8.91 8.53 -12.04
C GLU A 125 8.80 8.46 -10.50
N TYR A 126 7.57 8.47 -9.96
CA TYR A 126 7.35 8.34 -8.52
C TYR A 126 7.83 6.99 -7.98
N GLY A 127 7.70 5.92 -8.76
CA GLY A 127 8.19 4.60 -8.38
C GLY A 127 9.70 4.59 -8.19
N ASN A 128 10.45 5.17 -9.13
CA ASN A 128 11.90 5.32 -9.01
C ASN A 128 12.31 6.24 -7.86
N MET A 129 11.55 7.30 -7.61
CA MET A 129 11.77 8.19 -6.45
C MET A 129 11.62 7.41 -5.13
N LEU A 130 10.55 6.64 -4.98
CA LEU A 130 10.32 5.82 -3.78
C LEU A 130 11.41 4.76 -3.58
N VAL A 131 11.88 4.12 -4.65
CA VAL A 131 13.00 3.16 -4.56
C VAL A 131 14.27 3.85 -4.07
N LYS A 132 14.60 5.04 -4.61
CA LYS A 132 15.74 5.83 -4.14
C LYS A 132 15.60 6.24 -2.67
N GLU A 133 14.41 6.64 -2.23
CA GLU A 133 14.13 6.94 -0.82
C GLU A 133 14.41 5.71 0.07
N GLN A 134 13.95 4.53 -0.32
CA GLN A 134 14.22 3.28 0.41
C GLN A 134 15.71 2.94 0.48
N GLU A 135 16.44 3.08 -0.63
CA GLU A 135 17.87 2.85 -0.68
C GLU A 135 18.64 3.82 0.21
N ASN A 136 18.25 5.10 0.22
CA ASN A 136 18.86 6.11 1.07
C ASN A 136 18.66 5.81 2.55
N VAL A 137 17.44 5.43 2.97
CA VAL A 137 17.17 5.04 4.36
C VAL A 137 18.06 3.86 4.77
N LYS A 138 18.20 2.84 3.91
CA LYS A 138 19.09 1.70 4.16
C LYS A 138 20.55 2.13 4.29
N ARG A 139 21.02 3.05 3.44
CA ARG A 139 22.40 3.57 3.50
C ARG A 139 22.67 4.34 4.79
N VAL A 140 21.75 5.22 5.21
CA VAL A 140 21.89 5.98 6.46
C VAL A 140 21.94 5.04 7.66
N GLN A 141 21.04 4.06 7.73
CA GLN A 141 21.05 3.05 8.80
C GLN A 141 22.32 2.18 8.85
N LEU A 142 22.99 1.99 7.73
CA LEU A 142 24.27 1.28 7.66
C LEU A 142 25.46 2.17 8.04
N ALA A 143 25.37 3.48 7.80
CA ALA A 143 26.42 4.45 8.15
C ALA A 143 26.39 4.85 9.63
N ASP A 144 25.23 4.79 10.28
CA ASP A 144 25.05 5.06 11.72
C ASP A 144 25.42 3.84 12.61
N LYS A 145 25.92 2.75 12.02
CA LYS A 145 26.45 1.56 12.71
C LYS A 145 27.96 1.50 12.63
#